data_AF-A0A7Y2CB56-F1
#
_entry.id   AF-A0A7Y2CB56-F1
#
_cell.length_a   1.000
_cell.length_b   1.000
_cell.length_c   1.000
_cell.angle_alpha   90.00
_cell.angle_beta   90.00
_cell.angle_gamma   90.00
#
_symmetry.space_group_name_H-M   'P 1'
#
loop_
_entity.id
_entity.type
_entity.pdbx_description
1 polymer ?
#
loop_
_entity_poly.entity_id
_entity_poly.type
_entity_poly.pdbx_seq_one_letter_code
_entity_poly.pdbx_strand_id
1 'polypeptide(L)'
;MLEIPGATGRVRFLFVLLAAFAIARSANSQVALDQRTDRHTNRVVRIDGGLSGASERFDASYYHLQIDIDFEQQRIGGIARIDGSFADPASELRLDLHSEMLVSSVRNDAGDSLQFAHNGDVLSITLGERLPRGRPVSLIVNYEGVPQKTGFGSFDFGRVDGQHTAWTLS
;
A
#
# COMPACT_ATOMS: atom_id res chain seq x y z
N MET A 1 -39.84 -33.56 -19.26
CA MET A 1 -38.70 -34.47 -19.48
C MET A 1 -38.56 -34.69 -20.97
N LEU A 2 -37.62 -34.00 -21.61
CA LEU A 2 -37.13 -34.29 -22.95
C LEU A 2 -35.66 -33.82 -22.98
N GLU A 3 -34.74 -34.74 -23.21
CA GLU A 3 -33.30 -34.49 -23.22
C GLU A 3 -32.80 -33.91 -24.56
N ILE A 4 -31.59 -33.36 -24.43
CA ILE A 4 -30.71 -32.50 -25.25
C ILE A 4 -30.29 -33.15 -26.59
N PRO A 5 -29.71 -32.41 -27.57
CA PRO A 5 -28.24 -32.23 -27.54
C PRO A 5 -27.68 -30.93 -28.17
N GLY A 6 -26.58 -30.46 -27.59
CA GLY A 6 -25.35 -30.08 -28.31
C GLY A 6 -25.33 -28.78 -29.13
N ALA A 7 -24.73 -27.73 -28.56
CA ALA A 7 -24.15 -26.64 -29.34
C ALA A 7 -22.80 -26.21 -28.75
N THR A 8 -21.75 -26.87 -29.23
CA THR A 8 -20.35 -26.50 -29.18
C THR A 8 -20.14 -25.15 -29.87
N GLY A 9 -19.51 -24.15 -29.23
CA GLY A 9 -19.47 -22.81 -29.83
C GLY A 9 -18.54 -21.77 -29.22
N ARG A 10 -17.22 -22.03 -29.29
CA ARG A 10 -16.14 -21.04 -29.52
C ARG A 10 -15.98 -19.87 -28.53
N VAL A 11 -14.91 -19.98 -27.73
CA VAL A 11 -14.18 -18.90 -27.06
C VAL A 11 -13.91 -17.74 -28.04
N ARG A 12 -14.31 -16.53 -27.66
CA ARG A 12 -13.90 -15.28 -28.31
C ARG A 12 -13.43 -14.31 -27.22
N PHE A 13 -12.12 -14.30 -26.97
CA PHE A 13 -11.46 -13.21 -26.27
C PHE A 13 -11.39 -12.02 -27.21
N LEU A 14 -12.23 -11.01 -26.97
CA LEU A 14 -12.14 -9.73 -27.66
C LEU A 14 -11.20 -8.81 -26.86
N PHE A 15 -9.93 -8.79 -27.24
CA PHE A 15 -8.97 -7.78 -26.79
C PHE A 15 -9.23 -6.49 -27.60
N VAL A 16 -9.91 -5.51 -27.03
CA VAL A 16 -9.96 -4.14 -27.58
C VAL A 16 -8.89 -3.32 -26.88
N LEU A 17 -7.72 -3.23 -27.50
CA LEU A 17 -6.61 -2.36 -27.11
C LEU A 17 -6.75 -1.06 -27.92
N LEU A 18 -7.47 -0.06 -27.39
CA LEU A 18 -7.58 1.24 -28.04
C LEU A 18 -6.45 2.15 -27.53
N ALA A 19 -5.32 2.13 -28.24
CA ALA A 19 -4.27 3.13 -28.09
C ALA A 19 -4.71 4.41 -28.80
N ALA A 20 -5.16 5.41 -28.05
CA ALA A 20 -5.33 6.77 -28.57
C ALA A 20 -4.05 7.57 -28.29
N PHE A 21 -3.11 7.53 -29.24
CA PHE A 21 -2.05 8.52 -29.34
C PHE A 21 -2.65 9.78 -29.95
N ALA A 22 -2.66 10.89 -29.21
CA ALA A 22 -2.85 12.22 -29.78
C ALA A 22 -1.71 13.11 -29.30
N ILE A 23 -0.72 13.34 -30.17
CA ILE A 23 0.23 14.44 -30.01
C ILE A 23 -0.36 15.62 -30.80
N ALA A 24 -0.67 16.70 -30.11
CA ALA A 24 -0.89 17.99 -30.74
C ALA A 24 -0.04 19.05 -30.01
N ARG A 25 0.88 19.69 -30.74
CA ARG A 25 1.55 20.93 -30.35
C ARG A 25 1.36 21.97 -31.45
N SER A 26 0.83 23.14 -31.11
CA SER A 26 1.25 24.44 -31.67
C SER A 26 0.67 25.59 -30.83
N ALA A 27 1.26 26.78 -30.95
CA ALA A 27 1.52 27.70 -29.86
C ALA A 27 0.69 29.01 -29.84
N ASN A 28 0.63 29.59 -28.63
CA ASN A 28 0.62 31.00 -28.24
C ASN A 28 -0.55 31.97 -28.58
N SER A 29 -1.26 32.36 -27.50
CA SER A 29 -1.79 33.69 -27.07
C SER A 29 -2.83 34.43 -27.95
N GLN A 30 -3.90 35.07 -27.44
CA GLN A 30 -4.00 35.98 -26.29
C GLN A 30 -5.46 36.23 -25.81
N VAL A 31 -5.53 36.92 -24.65
CA VAL A 31 -6.56 37.86 -24.15
C VAL A 31 -7.62 37.32 -23.18
N ALA A 32 -7.66 38.02 -22.05
CA ALA A 32 -8.41 37.82 -20.82
C ALA A 32 -9.92 37.68 -20.98
N LEU A 33 -10.57 37.05 -20.00
CA LEU A 33 -11.67 37.62 -19.21
C LEU A 33 -11.93 36.73 -17.99
N ASP A 34 -12.02 37.40 -16.85
CA ASP A 34 -12.44 36.96 -15.52
C ASP A 34 -13.26 35.65 -15.48
N GLN A 35 -12.63 34.59 -14.97
CA GLN A 35 -13.33 33.42 -14.47
C GLN A 35 -12.92 33.23 -13.02
N ARG A 36 -13.82 33.64 -12.12
CA ARG A 36 -13.92 33.15 -10.75
C ARG A 36 -13.68 31.65 -10.75
N THR A 37 -12.44 31.25 -10.53
CA THR A 37 -12.12 29.89 -10.13
C THR A 37 -12.10 29.97 -8.63
N ASP A 38 -13.22 29.57 -8.04
CA ASP A 38 -13.25 29.10 -6.67
C ASP A 38 -12.07 28.15 -6.53
N ARG A 39 -10.99 28.67 -5.95
CA ARG A 39 -9.95 27.82 -5.42
C ARG A 39 -10.68 27.07 -4.32
N HIS A 40 -11.17 25.87 -4.65
CA HIS A 40 -11.01 24.73 -3.79
C HIS A 40 -9.50 24.66 -3.51
N THR A 41 -9.05 25.53 -2.60
CA THR A 41 -7.84 25.29 -1.85
C THR A 41 -8.13 23.93 -1.27
N ASN A 42 -7.50 22.92 -1.86
CA ASN A 42 -7.32 21.67 -1.19
C ASN A 42 -6.44 22.07 0.01
N ARG A 43 -7.09 22.60 1.05
CA ARG A 43 -6.48 22.76 2.34
C ARG A 43 -6.26 21.32 2.71
N VAL A 44 -5.06 20.85 2.44
CA VAL A 44 -4.52 19.67 3.07
C VAL A 44 -4.59 20.01 4.55
N VAL A 45 -5.72 19.65 5.16
CA VAL A 45 -5.85 19.59 6.59
C VAL A 45 -4.89 18.47 6.92
N ARG A 46 -3.65 18.85 7.24
CA ARG A 46 -2.75 17.98 7.99
C ARG A 46 -3.48 17.83 9.33
N ILE A 47 -4.33 16.81 9.42
CA ILE A 47 -4.74 16.31 10.71
C ILE A 47 -3.43 15.78 11.27
N ASP A 48 -2.91 16.44 12.31
CA ASP A 48 -1.70 16.04 13.02
C ASP A 48 -1.95 14.69 13.71
N GLY A 49 -2.01 13.62 12.91
CA GLY A 49 -1.99 12.24 13.35
C GLY A 49 -0.57 11.73 13.22
N GLY A 50 0.30 12.09 14.18
CA GLY A 50 1.69 11.62 14.26
C GLY A 50 2.58 12.13 13.13
N LEU A 51 3.77 12.64 13.45
CA LEU A 51 4.81 12.77 12.43
C LEU A 51 5.21 11.33 12.03
N SER A 52 4.97 10.94 10.78
CA SER A 52 5.42 9.66 10.22
C SER A 52 6.92 9.49 10.45
N GLY A 53 7.31 8.33 10.96
CA GLY A 53 8.71 7.96 11.15
C GLY A 53 9.29 7.23 9.93
N ALA A 54 8.45 6.97 8.93
CA ALA A 54 8.84 6.30 7.69
C ALA A 54 9.89 7.10 6.90
N SER A 55 10.67 6.39 6.09
CA SER A 55 11.66 7.01 5.21
C SER A 55 10.99 7.85 4.13
N GLU A 56 11.00 9.17 4.28
CA GLU A 56 10.42 10.13 3.31
C GLU A 56 10.99 10.04 1.88
N ARG A 57 12.16 9.40 1.73
CA ARG A 57 12.89 9.25 0.47
C ARG A 57 12.89 7.81 -0.06
N PHE A 58 12.10 6.93 0.52
CA PHE A 58 11.82 5.62 -0.05
C PHE A 58 10.58 5.70 -0.92
N ASP A 59 10.72 5.33 -2.20
CA ASP A 59 9.63 5.25 -3.15
C ASP A 59 9.18 3.79 -3.27
N ALA A 60 8.08 3.47 -2.58
CA ALA A 60 7.48 2.15 -2.63
C ALA A 60 6.67 1.99 -3.92
N SER A 61 7.08 1.05 -4.77
CA SER A 61 6.45 0.80 -6.06
C SER A 61 5.37 -0.28 -5.99
N TYR A 62 5.45 -1.19 -5.01
CA TYR A 62 4.51 -2.31 -4.90
C TYR A 62 4.42 -2.85 -3.47
N TYR A 63 3.21 -3.22 -3.08
CA TYR A 63 2.90 -3.97 -1.87
C TYR A 63 2.15 -5.24 -2.24
N HIS A 64 2.59 -6.37 -1.71
CA HIS A 64 1.81 -7.61 -1.69
C HIS A 64 1.51 -7.97 -0.25
N LEU A 65 0.23 -7.95 0.11
CA LEU A 65 -0.25 -8.21 1.47
C LEU A 65 -0.96 -9.56 1.49
N GLN A 66 -0.50 -10.45 2.36
CA GLN A 66 -1.24 -11.63 2.79
C GLN A 66 -1.65 -11.39 4.23
N ILE A 67 -2.94 -11.49 4.51
CA ILE A 67 -3.51 -11.19 5.83
C ILE A 67 -4.36 -12.38 6.26
N ASP A 68 -4.06 -12.90 7.45
CA ASP A 68 -4.86 -13.86 8.18
C ASP A 68 -5.59 -13.12 9.31
N ILE A 69 -6.88 -13.40 9.49
CA ILE A 69 -7.75 -12.68 10.42
C ILE A 69 -8.34 -13.68 11.43
N ASP A 70 -8.00 -13.48 12.71
CA ASP A 70 -8.66 -14.13 13.83
C ASP A 70 -9.74 -13.19 14.38
N PHE A 71 -11.00 -13.50 14.06
CA PHE A 71 -12.15 -12.71 14.49
C PHE A 71 -12.51 -12.87 15.98
N GLU A 72 -12.11 -13.98 16.61
CA GLU A 72 -12.40 -14.24 18.03
C GLU A 72 -11.43 -13.44 18.91
N GLN A 73 -10.16 -13.41 18.51
CA GLN A 73 -9.12 -12.66 19.22
C GLN A 73 -8.98 -11.22 18.73
N GLN A 74 -9.67 -10.85 17.64
CA GLN A 74 -9.53 -9.55 16.96
C GLN A 74 -8.07 -9.26 16.60
N ARG A 75 -7.40 -10.29 16.07
CA ARG A 75 -5.98 -10.25 15.70
C ARG A 75 -5.82 -10.42 14.21
N ILE A 76 -4.74 -9.86 13.68
CA ILE A 76 -4.28 -10.16 12.33
C ILE A 76 -2.86 -10.74 12.38
N GLY A 77 -2.62 -11.73 11.54
CA GLY A 77 -1.28 -12.13 11.12
C GLY A 77 -1.07 -11.67 9.67
N GLY A 78 0.15 -11.31 9.30
CA GLY A 78 0.39 -10.79 7.96
C GLY A 78 1.80 -11.00 7.45
N ILE A 79 1.87 -11.13 6.12
CA ILE A 79 3.10 -11.05 5.35
C ILE A 79 2.97 -9.87 4.40
N ALA A 80 3.79 -8.84 4.61
CA ALA A 80 3.90 -7.71 3.71
C ALA A 80 5.20 -7.84 2.91
N ARG A 81 5.08 -8.02 1.60
CA ARG A 81 6.19 -7.77 0.68
C ARG A 81 6.12 -6.33 0.20
N ILE A 82 7.25 -5.65 0.24
CA ILE A 82 7.41 -4.24 -0.10
C ILE A 82 8.54 -4.12 -1.10
N ASP A 83 8.22 -3.66 -2.30
CA ASP A 83 9.18 -3.39 -3.35
C ASP A 83 9.30 -1.87 -3.56
N GLY A 84 10.51 -1.37 -3.81
CA GLY A 84 10.74 0.04 -4.01
C GLY A 84 12.19 0.41 -4.26
N SER A 85 12.51 1.69 -4.12
CA SER A 85 13.90 2.19 -4.23
C SER A 85 14.07 3.49 -3.46
N PHE A 86 15.32 3.83 -3.12
CA PHE A 86 15.63 5.09 -2.44
C PHE A 86 15.96 6.22 -3.43
N ALA A 87 15.46 7.42 -3.15
CA ALA A 87 15.82 8.64 -3.88
C ALA A 87 17.25 9.13 -3.56
N ASP A 88 17.84 8.71 -2.44
CA ASP A 88 19.19 9.02 -1.98
C ASP A 88 19.88 7.76 -1.40
N PRO A 89 21.23 7.70 -1.32
CA PRO A 89 21.90 6.51 -0.78
C PRO A 89 21.55 6.25 0.70
N ALA A 90 21.10 5.04 1.02
CA ALA A 90 20.57 4.67 2.33
C ALA A 90 21.09 3.32 2.82
N SER A 91 21.19 3.15 4.14
CA SER A 91 21.56 1.88 4.81
C SER A 91 20.48 1.35 5.74
N GLU A 92 19.38 2.09 5.89
CA GLU A 92 18.24 1.78 6.75
C GLU A 92 16.95 2.14 6.00
N LEU A 93 15.93 1.30 6.11
CA LEU A 93 14.56 1.61 5.74
C LEU A 93 13.72 1.76 7.01
N ARG A 94 12.92 2.83 7.11
CA ARG A 94 11.91 2.98 8.16
C ARG A 94 10.52 2.88 7.57
N LEU A 95 9.67 2.12 8.24
CA LEU A 95 8.26 1.95 7.91
C LEU A 95 7.43 2.34 9.12
N ASP A 96 6.30 3.01 8.89
CA ASP A 96 5.32 3.21 9.95
C ASP A 96 4.66 1.86 10.24
N LEU A 97 4.69 1.46 11.50
CA LEU A 97 4.03 0.26 11.99
C LEU A 97 3.67 0.49 13.46
N HIS A 98 2.38 0.45 13.77
CA HIS A 98 1.89 0.74 15.12
C HIS A 98 2.57 -0.14 16.18
N SER A 99 2.83 0.40 17.37
CA SER A 99 3.49 -0.29 18.49
C SER A 99 2.84 -1.59 18.97
N GLU A 100 1.57 -1.82 18.64
CA GLU A 100 0.79 -3.00 19.04
C GLU A 100 1.01 -4.18 18.08
N MET A 101 1.69 -3.93 16.97
CA MET A 101 2.09 -4.97 16.03
C MET A 101 3.45 -5.54 16.48
N LEU A 102 3.59 -6.85 16.40
CA LEU A 102 4.84 -7.56 16.62
C LEU A 102 5.42 -7.97 15.27
N VAL A 103 6.70 -7.67 15.03
CA VAL A 103 7.43 -8.14 13.86
C VAL A 103 8.25 -9.36 14.23
N SER A 104 7.95 -10.51 13.63
CA SER A 104 8.65 -11.76 13.91
C SER A 104 9.87 -11.97 13.01
N SER A 105 9.83 -11.44 11.78
CA SER A 105 10.98 -11.49 10.87
C SER A 105 10.91 -10.47 9.75
N VAL A 106 12.09 -10.03 9.32
CA VAL A 106 12.30 -9.25 8.10
C VAL A 106 13.34 -9.96 7.24
N ARG A 107 13.04 -10.17 5.95
CA ARG A 107 13.93 -10.82 4.99
C ARG A 107 14.05 -10.02 3.70
N ASN A 108 15.16 -10.17 2.99
CA ASN A 108 15.26 -9.72 1.59
C ASN A 108 14.58 -10.73 0.64
N ASP A 109 14.59 -10.46 -0.66
CA ASP A 109 14.03 -11.34 -1.70
C ASP A 109 14.80 -12.65 -1.89
N ALA A 110 16.10 -12.66 -1.60
CA ALA A 110 16.94 -13.85 -1.58
C ALA A 110 16.63 -14.79 -0.39
N GLY A 111 15.89 -14.30 0.61
CA GLY A 111 15.51 -15.05 1.81
C GLY A 111 16.44 -14.83 3.01
N ASP A 112 17.45 -13.96 2.90
CA ASP A 112 18.35 -13.63 4.00
C ASP A 112 17.64 -12.80 5.06
N SER A 113 17.87 -13.12 6.33
CA SER A 113 17.35 -12.36 7.46
C SER A 113 18.05 -11.01 7.59
N LEU A 114 17.27 -9.96 7.77
CA LEU A 114 17.75 -8.61 8.03
C LEU A 114 17.57 -8.25 9.50
N GLN A 115 18.49 -7.44 10.02
CA GLN A 115 18.33 -6.87 11.36
C GLN A 115 17.26 -5.78 11.34
N PHE A 116 16.41 -5.75 12.36
CA PHE A 116 15.39 -4.74 12.51
C PHE A 116 15.16 -4.39 13.98
N ALA A 117 14.58 -3.21 14.21
CA ALA A 117 14.10 -2.77 15.51
C ALA A 117 12.73 -2.12 15.34
N HIS A 118 11.78 -2.46 16.21
CA HIS A 118 10.45 -1.86 16.22
C HIS A 118 10.29 -1.09 17.53
N ASN A 119 10.28 0.24 17.45
CA ASN A 119 10.22 1.13 18.61
C ASN A 119 9.07 2.13 18.44
N GLY A 120 8.07 2.04 19.31
CA GLY A 120 6.85 2.83 19.13
C GLY A 120 6.20 2.50 17.79
N ASP A 121 5.85 3.53 17.02
CA ASP A 121 5.14 3.37 15.75
C ASP A 121 6.07 3.21 14.53
N VAL A 122 7.35 2.88 14.74
CA VAL A 122 8.37 2.84 13.67
C VAL A 122 9.14 1.53 13.67
N LEU A 123 9.10 0.84 12.53
CA LEU A 123 9.95 -0.30 12.20
C LEU A 123 11.17 0.17 11.40
N SER A 124 12.35 0.10 12.01
CA SER A 124 13.65 0.34 11.36
C SER A 124 14.28 -0.97 10.90
N ILE A 125 14.66 -1.06 9.63
CA ILE A 125 15.26 -2.24 9.00
C ILE A 125 16.65 -1.87 8.47
N THR A 126 17.67 -2.57 8.95
CA THR A 126 19.06 -2.41 8.49
C THR A 126 19.29 -3.20 7.21
N LEU A 127 19.75 -2.55 6.15
CA LEU A 127 19.88 -3.14 4.81
C LEU A 127 21.16 -3.96 4.62
N GLY A 128 22.05 -4.02 5.61
CA GLY A 128 23.33 -4.74 5.57
C GLY A 128 24.43 -4.06 4.77
N GLU A 129 24.04 -3.22 3.80
CA GLU A 129 24.94 -2.36 3.02
C GLU A 129 24.32 -0.98 2.78
N ARG A 130 25.14 -0.03 2.31
CA ARG A 130 24.64 1.27 1.86
C ARG A 130 24.25 1.18 0.39
N LEU A 131 22.95 1.11 0.13
CA LEU A 131 22.41 1.06 -1.21
C LEU A 131 22.53 2.42 -1.90
N PRO A 132 22.94 2.47 -3.18
CA PRO A 132 22.92 3.70 -3.96
C PRO A 132 21.49 4.10 -4.35
N ARG A 133 21.32 5.37 -4.73
CA ARG A 133 20.07 5.90 -5.28
C ARG A 133 19.52 5.02 -6.42
N GLY A 134 18.22 4.79 -6.42
CA GLY A 134 17.50 4.08 -7.48
C GLY A 134 17.78 2.57 -7.53
N ARG A 135 18.58 2.02 -6.61
CA ARG A 135 18.75 0.57 -6.47
C ARG A 135 17.42 -0.04 -6.00
N PRO A 136 16.90 -1.05 -6.71
CA PRO A 136 15.71 -1.77 -6.26
C PRO A 136 15.94 -2.48 -4.93
N VAL A 137 14.91 -2.47 -4.09
CA VAL A 137 14.83 -3.13 -2.80
C VAL A 137 13.52 -3.92 -2.76
N SER A 138 13.57 -5.15 -2.28
CA SER A 138 12.41 -5.99 -2.00
C SER A 138 12.58 -6.60 -0.62
N LEU A 139 11.60 -6.39 0.24
CA LEU A 139 11.61 -6.84 1.63
C LEU A 139 10.34 -7.60 1.94
N ILE A 140 10.45 -8.62 2.78
CA ILE A 140 9.34 -9.42 3.28
C ILE A 140 9.30 -9.27 4.79
N VAL A 141 8.24 -8.64 5.30
CA VAL A 141 7.99 -8.42 6.72
C VAL A 141 6.88 -9.36 7.18
N ASN A 142 7.16 -10.18 8.19
CA ASN A 142 6.16 -11.02 8.84
C ASN A 142 5.79 -10.35 10.16
N TYR A 143 4.51 -10.08 10.34
CA TYR A 143 4.00 -9.34 11.47
C TYR A 143 2.69 -9.93 11.97
N GLU A 144 2.35 -9.66 13.22
CA GLU A 144 1.07 -10.04 13.80
C GLU A 144 0.70 -9.09 14.94
N GLY A 145 -0.58 -9.01 15.33
CA GLY A 145 -0.98 -8.20 16.46
C GLY A 145 -2.45 -7.85 16.46
N VAL A 146 -2.82 -6.96 17.38
CA VAL A 146 -4.14 -6.34 17.42
C VAL A 146 -3.99 -4.94 16.83
N PRO A 147 -4.56 -4.66 15.63
CA PRO A 147 -4.51 -3.33 15.06
C PRO A 147 -5.11 -2.29 16.01
N GLN A 148 -4.43 -1.16 16.22
CA GLN A 148 -4.98 -0.10 17.06
C GLN A 148 -6.16 0.58 16.36
N LYS A 149 -7.26 0.71 17.11
CA LYS A 149 -8.42 1.51 16.70
C LYS A 149 -8.12 3.00 16.92
N THR A 150 -7.63 3.68 15.88
CA THR A 150 -7.27 5.10 15.93
C THR A 150 -8.42 6.06 15.56
N GLY A 151 -9.61 5.52 15.26
CA GLY A 151 -10.79 6.30 14.88
C GLY A 151 -11.18 6.09 13.42
N PHE A 152 -11.64 7.14 12.74
CA PHE A 152 -12.07 7.07 11.34
C PHE A 152 -10.93 6.53 10.45
N GLY A 153 -11.16 5.45 9.71
CA GLY A 153 -10.17 4.87 8.80
C GLY A 153 -9.40 3.66 9.33
N SER A 154 -9.38 3.46 10.65
CA SER A 154 -8.62 2.35 11.25
C SER A 154 -9.20 0.98 10.89
N PHE A 155 -8.33 -0.02 10.89
CA PHE A 155 -8.76 -1.41 10.84
C PHE A 155 -9.54 -1.72 12.11
N ASP A 156 -10.76 -2.21 11.95
CA ASP A 156 -11.67 -2.46 13.05
C ASP A 156 -12.37 -3.80 12.87
N PHE A 157 -12.79 -4.37 13.99
CA PHE A 157 -13.53 -5.61 14.06
C PHE A 157 -14.92 -5.35 14.61
N GLY A 158 -15.90 -6.10 14.12
CA GLY A 158 -17.23 -6.07 14.71
C GLY A 158 -18.17 -7.08 14.10
N ARG A 159 -19.46 -6.81 14.25
CA ARG A 159 -20.52 -7.69 13.78
C ARG A 159 -21.58 -6.93 13.00
N VAL A 160 -22.00 -7.52 11.88
CA VAL A 160 -23.16 -7.08 11.10
C VAL A 160 -24.10 -8.27 11.00
N ASP A 161 -25.34 -8.11 11.46
CA ASP A 161 -26.36 -9.17 11.52
C ASP A 161 -25.87 -10.48 12.20
N GLY A 162 -25.04 -10.33 13.24
CA GLY A 162 -24.47 -11.45 14.00
C GLY A 162 -23.26 -12.12 13.36
N GLN A 163 -22.90 -11.78 12.11
CA GLN A 163 -21.71 -12.28 11.41
C GLN A 163 -20.47 -11.46 11.79
N HIS A 164 -19.32 -12.11 11.97
CA HIS A 164 -18.05 -11.41 12.19
C HIS A 164 -17.63 -10.66 10.93
N THR A 165 -17.13 -9.45 11.12
CA THR A 165 -16.72 -8.54 10.05
C THR A 165 -15.47 -7.80 10.49
N ALA A 166 -14.60 -7.50 9.53
CA ALA A 166 -13.46 -6.62 9.70
C ALA A 166 -13.49 -5.62 8.54
N TRP A 167 -13.16 -4.37 8.82
CA TRP A 167 -13.21 -3.31 7.82
C TRP A 167 -12.14 -2.26 8.08
N THR A 168 -11.85 -1.50 7.04
CA THR A 168 -11.14 -0.24 7.08
C THR A 168 -12.03 0.81 6.42
N LEU A 169 -11.85 2.10 6.73
CA LEU A 169 -12.54 3.16 5.97
C LEU A 169 -11.52 3.84 5.06
N SER A 170 -11.83 3.94 3.76
CA SER A 170 -11.04 4.69 2.77
C SER A 170 -11.87 5.77 2.10
#